data_AF-A0A919R8U6-F1
#
_entry.id   AF-A0A919R8U6-F1
#
_cell.length_a   1.000
_cell.length_b   1.000
_cell.length_c   1.000
_cell.angle_alpha   90.00
_cell.angle_beta   90.00
_cell.angle_gamma   90.00
#
_symmetry.space_group_name_H-M   'P 1'
#
loop_
_entity.id
_entity.type
_entity.pdbx_description
1 polymer ?
#
loop_
_entity_poly.entity_id
_entity_poly.type
_entity_poly.pdbx_seq_one_letter_code
_entity_poly.pdbx_strand_id
1 'polypeptide(L)'
;MTATAVLDSPVVRLGLDILGITPPPPFPSAFDEHIREWEAAGTATEKIQAAAGDALQAMLAANDSTAVEASRVALTAPDGPLAACRELAGDCHRTAIALRVFKGLSTLVWSAIGLAAAAVGVAAAVAATNGGLSLAGIIARARLEIGRVLARFRAAVEKLFTGLLRQVTRPPARLRKARFEARVEAVAAQAHDRWRAGRRLPDGTYDPRPKRTTDQAWIRAHGTDQVDIANTKYRDLPADWQQENRASAIDAVSGAIRAKEHGLDLEEYDTVRGIAKDVRAGWYDRNGQWAPLDQKWPFDLLPEVEREKDEVIARSAADLLRRPFWRGRSVGLS
;
A
#
# COMPACT_ATOMS: atom_id res chain seq x y z
N MET A 1 -17.49 -25.49 -28.31
CA MET A 1 -17.63 -24.23 -29.08
C MET A 1 -16.95 -23.12 -28.30
N THR A 2 -16.01 -22.38 -28.89
CA THR A 2 -15.38 -21.23 -28.22
C THR A 2 -16.36 -20.05 -28.18
N ALA A 3 -16.22 -19.13 -27.21
CA ALA A 3 -17.03 -17.90 -27.17
C ALA A 3 -16.93 -17.11 -28.49
N THR A 4 -15.76 -17.13 -29.13
CA THR A 4 -15.52 -16.58 -30.46
C THR A 4 -16.40 -17.25 -31.52
N ALA A 5 -16.49 -18.58 -31.53
CA ALA A 5 -17.34 -19.32 -32.47
C ALA A 5 -18.85 -19.04 -32.28
N VAL A 6 -19.29 -18.70 -31.06
CA VAL A 6 -20.67 -18.26 -30.80
C VAL A 6 -20.92 -16.88 -31.42
N LEU A 7 -20.00 -15.93 -31.21
CA LEU A 7 -20.13 -14.55 -31.71
C LEU A 7 -20.04 -14.45 -33.24
N ASP A 8 -19.33 -15.38 -33.88
CA ASP A 8 -19.23 -15.45 -35.34
C ASP A 8 -20.41 -16.15 -36.03
N SER A 9 -21.37 -16.70 -35.27
CA SER A 9 -22.58 -17.30 -35.83
C SER A 9 -23.40 -16.26 -36.62
N PRO A 10 -23.86 -16.58 -37.84
CA PRO A 10 -24.71 -15.68 -38.63
C PRO A 10 -25.97 -15.23 -37.90
N VAL A 11 -26.54 -16.11 -37.06
CA VAL A 11 -27.73 -15.82 -36.24
C VAL A 11 -27.41 -14.82 -35.13
N VAL A 12 -26.22 -14.93 -34.52
CA VAL A 12 -25.77 -14.01 -33.46
C VAL A 12 -25.44 -12.64 -34.04
N ARG A 13 -24.76 -12.58 -35.20
CA ARG A 13 -24.46 -11.32 -35.90
C ARG A 13 -25.74 -10.58 -36.29
N LEU A 14 -26.71 -11.28 -36.89
CA LEU A 14 -28.02 -10.71 -37.19
C LEU A 14 -28.73 -10.18 -35.94
N GLY A 15 -28.66 -10.92 -34.82
CA GLY A 15 -29.21 -10.47 -33.54
C GLY A 15 -28.52 -9.22 -32.99
N LEU A 16 -27.20 -9.13 -33.06
CA LEU A 16 -26.42 -7.96 -32.62
C LEU A 16 -26.72 -6.72 -33.48
N ASP A 17 -26.80 -6.90 -34.80
CA ASP A 17 -27.15 -5.83 -35.75
C ASP A 17 -28.57 -5.30 -35.49
N ILE A 18 -29.54 -6.20 -35.28
CA ILE A 18 -30.91 -5.86 -34.89
C ILE A 18 -30.95 -5.07 -33.58
N LEU A 19 -30.06 -5.39 -32.64
CA LEU A 19 -29.97 -4.70 -31.35
C LEU A 19 -29.20 -3.38 -31.43
N GLY A 20 -28.55 -3.05 -32.55
CA GLY A 20 -27.71 -1.87 -32.69
C GLY A 20 -26.41 -1.96 -31.87
N ILE A 21 -25.97 -3.18 -31.55
CA ILE A 21 -24.75 -3.43 -30.78
C ILE A 21 -23.63 -3.62 -31.81
N THR A 22 -22.79 -2.60 -32.00
CA THR A 22 -21.55 -2.74 -32.79
C THR A 22 -20.69 -3.89 -32.23
N PRO A 23 -19.96 -4.62 -33.10
CA PRO A 23 -19.27 -5.83 -32.69
C PRO A 23 -18.35 -5.58 -31.48
N PRO A 24 -18.21 -6.56 -30.58
CA PRO A 24 -17.41 -6.43 -29.37
C PRO A 24 -16.03 -5.84 -29.67
N PRO A 25 -15.47 -4.99 -28.80
CA PRO A 25 -14.06 -4.66 -28.90
C PRO A 25 -13.26 -5.96 -28.92
N PRO A 26 -12.30 -6.09 -29.83
CA PRO A 26 -11.46 -7.26 -29.88
C PRO A 26 -10.39 -7.04 -28.78
N PHE A 27 -9.89 -7.98 -28.00
CA PHE A 27 -9.70 -9.39 -28.20
C PHE A 27 -9.44 -10.04 -26.84
N PRO A 28 -9.99 -11.23 -26.54
CA PRO A 28 -9.46 -12.11 -25.50
C PRO A 28 -7.95 -12.35 -25.64
N SER A 29 -7.37 -12.26 -26.84
CA SER A 29 -5.93 -12.41 -27.09
C SER A 29 -5.08 -11.21 -26.68
N ALA A 30 -5.61 -9.99 -26.65
CA ALA A 30 -4.88 -8.82 -26.12
C ALA A 30 -4.62 -8.98 -24.60
N PHE A 31 -5.58 -9.58 -23.89
CA PHE A 31 -5.36 -9.97 -22.49
C PHE A 31 -4.27 -11.03 -22.36
N ASP A 32 -4.19 -11.99 -23.28
CA ASP A 32 -3.15 -13.04 -23.22
C ASP A 32 -1.75 -12.49 -23.40
N GLU A 33 -1.57 -11.51 -24.29
CA GLU A 33 -0.32 -10.81 -24.45
C GLU A 33 0.08 -10.07 -23.17
N HIS A 34 -0.79 -9.21 -22.63
CA HIS A 34 -0.51 -8.48 -21.40
C HIS A 34 -0.30 -9.39 -20.18
N ILE A 35 -1.06 -10.48 -20.05
CA ILE A 35 -0.85 -11.47 -18.99
C ILE A 35 0.57 -12.03 -19.09
N ARG A 36 1.00 -12.43 -20.30
CA ARG A 36 2.35 -12.96 -20.53
C ARG A 36 3.43 -11.92 -20.23
N GLU A 37 3.25 -10.67 -20.64
CA GLU A 37 4.19 -9.57 -20.36
C GLU A 37 4.37 -9.37 -18.86
N TRP A 38 3.26 -9.32 -18.10
CA TRP A 38 3.32 -9.16 -16.64
C TRP A 38 3.97 -10.37 -15.95
N GLU A 39 3.68 -11.59 -16.39
CA GLU A 39 4.35 -12.78 -15.86
C GLU A 39 5.85 -12.79 -16.17
N ALA A 40 6.22 -12.45 -17.42
CA ALA A 40 7.61 -12.34 -17.82
C ALA A 40 8.35 -11.28 -16.99
N ALA A 41 7.72 -10.13 -16.73
CA ALA A 41 8.26 -9.09 -15.87
C ALA A 41 8.42 -9.56 -14.42
N GLY A 42 7.44 -10.28 -13.88
CA GLY A 42 7.51 -10.89 -12.54
C GLY A 42 8.67 -11.87 -12.41
N THR A 43 8.77 -12.82 -13.34
CA THR A 43 9.87 -13.80 -13.39
C THR A 43 11.23 -13.15 -13.63
N ALA A 44 11.33 -12.14 -14.48
CA ALA A 44 12.58 -11.40 -14.69
C ALA A 44 13.03 -10.71 -13.40
N THR A 45 12.09 -10.12 -12.66
CA THR A 45 12.37 -9.45 -11.37
C THR A 45 12.82 -10.45 -10.31
N GLU A 46 12.21 -11.65 -10.25
CA GLU A 46 12.66 -12.73 -9.37
C GLU A 46 14.09 -13.19 -9.69
N LYS A 47 14.43 -13.31 -10.98
CA LYS A 47 15.79 -13.66 -11.41
C LYS A 47 16.81 -12.61 -11.00
N ILE A 48 16.49 -11.32 -11.16
CA ILE A 48 17.34 -10.22 -10.69
C ILE A 48 17.53 -10.30 -9.17
N GLN A 49 16.45 -10.51 -8.42
CA GLN A 49 16.50 -10.65 -6.97
C GLN A 49 17.38 -11.84 -6.54
N ALA A 50 17.24 -12.99 -7.20
CA ALA A 50 18.03 -14.19 -6.93
C ALA A 50 19.52 -13.95 -7.22
N ALA A 51 19.85 -13.45 -8.40
CA ALA A 51 21.23 -13.15 -8.78
C ALA A 51 21.89 -12.13 -7.85
N ALA A 52 21.16 -11.10 -7.42
CA ALA A 52 21.66 -10.13 -6.45
C ALA A 52 21.86 -10.76 -5.05
N GLY A 53 21.00 -11.71 -4.65
CA GLY A 53 21.18 -12.50 -3.44
C GLY A 53 22.42 -13.38 -3.49
N ASP A 54 22.64 -14.09 -4.60
CA ASP A 54 23.80 -14.96 -4.81
C ASP A 54 25.11 -14.16 -4.82
N ALA A 55 25.12 -13.00 -5.49
CA ALA A 55 26.26 -12.10 -5.50
C ALA A 55 26.60 -11.59 -4.09
N LEU A 56 25.58 -11.23 -3.30
CA LEU A 56 25.77 -10.81 -1.91
C LEU A 56 26.34 -11.96 -1.04
N GLN A 57 25.87 -13.19 -1.22
CA GLN A 57 26.41 -14.35 -0.52
C GLN A 57 27.87 -14.63 -0.91
N ALA A 58 28.20 -14.54 -2.20
CA ALA A 58 29.57 -14.68 -2.67
C ALA A 58 30.51 -13.61 -2.07
N MET A 59 30.04 -12.36 -1.98
CA MET A 59 30.80 -11.28 -1.32
C MET A 59 31.03 -11.56 0.17
N LEU A 60 30.00 -12.01 0.89
CA LEU A 60 30.10 -12.37 2.31
C LEU A 60 31.06 -13.55 2.55
N ALA A 61 31.07 -14.53 1.65
CA ALA A 61 31.99 -15.66 1.73
C ALA A 61 33.45 -15.25 1.46
N ALA A 62 33.67 -14.24 0.61
CA ALA A 62 35.00 -13.77 0.26
C ALA A 62 35.57 -12.72 1.22
N ASN A 63 34.73 -12.02 1.98
CA ASN A 63 35.12 -10.87 2.79
C ASN A 63 34.14 -10.64 3.96
N ASP A 64 34.65 -10.77 5.19
CA ASP A 64 33.89 -10.60 6.45
C ASP A 64 33.96 -9.18 7.04
N SER A 65 34.46 -8.22 6.25
CA SER A 65 34.60 -6.85 6.72
C SER A 65 33.26 -6.19 7.07
N THR A 66 33.34 -5.21 7.99
CA THR A 66 32.20 -4.37 8.39
C THR A 66 31.50 -3.70 7.20
N ALA A 67 32.21 -3.42 6.11
CA ALA A 67 31.64 -2.83 4.90
C ALA A 67 30.70 -3.80 4.14
N VAL A 68 31.08 -5.08 4.04
CA VAL A 68 30.24 -6.10 3.41
C VAL A 68 29.02 -6.39 4.28
N GLU A 69 29.19 -6.41 5.59
CA GLU A 69 28.09 -6.58 6.54
C GLU A 69 27.10 -5.40 6.48
N ALA A 70 27.57 -4.16 6.41
CA ALA A 70 26.72 -2.98 6.21
C ALA A 70 25.95 -3.06 4.88
N SER A 71 26.59 -3.55 3.81
CA SER A 71 25.96 -3.76 2.51
C SER A 71 24.86 -4.82 2.58
N ARG A 72 25.11 -5.93 3.30
CA ARG A 72 24.11 -6.98 3.55
C ARG A 72 22.90 -6.42 4.27
N VAL A 73 23.11 -5.68 5.35
CA VAL A 73 22.01 -5.05 6.12
C VAL A 73 21.23 -4.10 5.22
N ALA A 74 21.89 -3.23 4.46
CA ALA A 74 21.22 -2.29 3.56
C ALA A 74 20.41 -2.97 2.44
N LEU A 75 20.95 -4.02 1.83
CA LEU A 75 20.30 -4.72 0.72
C LEU A 75 19.13 -5.61 1.16
N THR A 76 19.26 -6.25 2.32
CA THR A 76 18.30 -7.23 2.86
C THR A 76 17.31 -6.65 3.87
N ALA A 77 17.45 -5.37 4.23
CA ALA A 77 16.52 -4.70 5.11
C ALA A 77 15.06 -4.85 4.60
N PRO A 78 14.06 -4.80 5.48
CA PRO A 78 12.65 -4.86 5.06
C PRO A 78 12.27 -3.81 4.01
N ASP A 79 12.99 -2.68 3.97
CA ASP A 79 12.90 -1.59 3.00
C ASP A 79 14.02 -1.59 1.95
N GLY A 80 14.89 -2.60 1.98
CA GLY A 80 16.04 -2.72 1.09
C GLY A 80 15.66 -3.10 -0.35
N PRO A 81 16.57 -2.86 -1.32
CA PRO A 81 16.37 -3.19 -2.72
C PRO A 81 15.89 -4.63 -3.00
N LEU A 82 16.39 -5.63 -2.26
CA LEU A 82 15.98 -7.03 -2.47
C LEU A 82 14.52 -7.28 -2.04
N ALA A 83 14.07 -6.61 -0.99
CA ALA A 83 12.66 -6.65 -0.58
C ALA A 83 11.77 -5.94 -1.60
N ALA A 84 12.24 -4.81 -2.16
CA ALA A 84 11.52 -4.08 -3.21
C ALA A 84 11.40 -4.89 -4.51
N CYS A 85 12.46 -5.57 -4.96
CA CYS A 85 12.38 -6.47 -6.12
C CYS A 85 11.38 -7.60 -5.90
N ARG A 86 11.39 -8.23 -4.72
CA ARG A 86 10.43 -9.28 -4.38
C ARG A 86 8.98 -8.79 -4.45
N GLU A 87 8.74 -7.59 -3.95
CA GLU A 87 7.42 -6.99 -3.99
C GLU A 87 6.99 -6.68 -5.42
N LEU A 88 7.86 -6.06 -6.22
CA LEU A 88 7.57 -5.76 -7.61
C LEU A 88 7.25 -7.04 -8.40
N ALA A 89 8.00 -8.12 -8.19
CA ALA A 89 7.67 -9.43 -8.76
C ALA A 89 6.28 -9.91 -8.33
N GLY A 90 5.97 -9.81 -7.04
CA GLY A 90 4.64 -10.13 -6.51
C GLY A 90 3.53 -9.27 -7.10
N ASP A 91 3.76 -7.97 -7.33
CA ASP A 91 2.81 -7.06 -7.96
C ASP A 91 2.56 -7.41 -9.43
N CYS A 92 3.61 -7.76 -10.17
CA CYS A 92 3.52 -8.25 -11.55
C CYS A 92 2.64 -9.52 -11.63
N HIS A 93 2.93 -10.52 -10.81
CA HIS A 93 2.15 -11.78 -10.78
C HIS A 93 0.69 -11.55 -10.38
N ARG A 94 0.45 -10.67 -9.41
CA ARG A 94 -0.90 -10.32 -8.94
C ARG A 94 -1.69 -9.58 -10.01
N THR A 95 -1.03 -8.70 -10.75
CA THR A 95 -1.62 -8.02 -11.92
C THR A 95 -1.99 -9.03 -13.01
N ALA A 96 -1.11 -9.99 -13.32
CA ALA A 96 -1.40 -11.07 -14.27
C ALA A 96 -2.61 -11.91 -13.83
N ILE A 97 -2.71 -12.27 -12.55
CA ILE A 97 -3.88 -12.98 -11.99
C ILE A 97 -5.16 -12.13 -12.14
N ALA A 98 -5.12 -10.84 -11.81
CA ALA A 98 -6.26 -9.95 -11.95
C ALA A 98 -6.74 -9.86 -13.40
N LEU A 99 -5.80 -9.75 -14.37
CA LEU A 99 -6.11 -9.76 -15.80
C LEU A 99 -6.74 -11.08 -16.26
N ARG A 100 -6.30 -12.24 -15.74
CA ARG A 100 -6.94 -13.53 -16.02
C ARG A 100 -8.39 -13.58 -15.55
N VAL A 101 -8.64 -13.14 -14.32
CA VAL A 101 -9.99 -13.08 -13.77
C VAL A 101 -10.86 -12.14 -14.62
N PHE A 102 -10.34 -10.98 -14.98
CA PHE A 102 -11.04 -10.03 -15.85
C PHE A 102 -11.35 -10.61 -17.23
N LYS A 103 -10.38 -11.29 -17.87
CA LYS A 103 -10.57 -12.00 -19.14
C LYS A 103 -11.68 -13.05 -19.02
N GLY A 104 -11.67 -13.84 -17.96
CA GLY A 104 -12.69 -14.86 -17.69
C GLY A 104 -14.10 -14.26 -17.55
N LEU A 105 -14.23 -13.21 -16.74
CA LEU A 105 -15.49 -12.49 -16.58
C LEU A 105 -15.97 -11.88 -17.89
N SER A 106 -15.09 -11.20 -18.63
CA SER A 106 -15.42 -10.61 -19.94
C SER A 106 -15.89 -11.67 -20.94
N THR A 107 -15.27 -12.84 -20.93
CA THR A 107 -15.67 -13.96 -21.80
C THR A 107 -17.09 -14.46 -21.48
N LEU A 108 -17.42 -14.58 -20.19
CA LEU A 108 -18.76 -14.99 -19.74
C LEU A 108 -19.84 -13.99 -20.19
N VAL A 109 -19.54 -12.70 -20.13
CA VAL A 109 -20.46 -11.62 -20.54
C VAL A 109 -20.77 -11.69 -22.01
N TRP A 110 -19.73 -11.73 -22.83
CA TRP A 110 -19.89 -11.76 -24.27
C TRP A 110 -20.60 -13.04 -24.71
N SER A 111 -20.38 -14.15 -24.01
CA SER A 111 -21.15 -15.38 -24.22
C SER A 111 -22.64 -15.18 -23.89
N ALA A 112 -22.96 -14.52 -22.76
CA ALA A 112 -24.35 -14.23 -22.39
C ALA A 112 -25.04 -13.26 -23.37
N ILE A 113 -24.33 -12.22 -23.82
CA ILE A 113 -24.81 -11.29 -24.85
C ILE A 113 -25.06 -12.04 -26.16
N GLY A 114 -24.12 -12.90 -26.58
CA GLY A 114 -24.27 -13.72 -27.78
C GLY A 114 -25.49 -14.64 -27.72
N LEU A 115 -25.72 -15.30 -26.58
CA LEU A 115 -26.92 -16.12 -26.37
C LEU A 115 -28.22 -15.30 -26.41
N ALA A 116 -28.23 -14.10 -25.81
CA ALA A 116 -29.39 -13.20 -25.87
C ALA A 116 -29.66 -12.73 -27.31
N ALA A 117 -28.61 -12.35 -28.05
CA ALA A 117 -28.71 -11.97 -29.45
C ALA A 117 -29.23 -13.12 -30.32
N ALA A 118 -28.76 -14.35 -30.10
CA ALA A 118 -29.29 -15.55 -30.77
C ALA A 118 -30.78 -15.75 -30.51
N ALA A 119 -31.22 -15.62 -29.24
CA ALA A 119 -32.62 -15.76 -28.88
C ALA A 119 -33.52 -14.71 -29.56
N VAL A 120 -33.04 -13.47 -29.67
CA VAL A 120 -33.73 -12.39 -30.41
C VAL A 120 -33.80 -12.72 -31.91
N GLY A 121 -32.72 -13.21 -32.51
CA GLY A 121 -32.71 -13.64 -33.91
C GLY A 121 -33.71 -14.76 -34.20
N VAL A 122 -33.79 -15.76 -33.33
CA VAL A 122 -34.79 -16.85 -33.43
C VAL A 122 -36.21 -16.31 -33.29
N ALA A 123 -36.47 -15.45 -32.29
CA ALA A 123 -37.79 -14.85 -32.10
C ALA A 123 -38.24 -14.00 -33.30
N ALA A 124 -37.31 -13.25 -33.90
CA ALA A 124 -37.57 -12.47 -35.11
C ALA A 124 -37.92 -13.37 -36.30
N ALA A 125 -37.19 -14.48 -36.50
CA ALA A 125 -37.45 -15.44 -37.56
C ALA A 125 -38.84 -16.10 -37.40
N VAL A 126 -39.22 -16.48 -36.17
CA VAL A 126 -40.55 -17.06 -35.87
C VAL A 126 -41.68 -16.03 -36.02
N ALA A 127 -41.44 -14.77 -35.65
CA ALA A 127 -42.44 -13.70 -35.82
C ALA A 127 -42.72 -13.42 -37.30
N ALA A 128 -41.69 -13.49 -38.14
CA ALA A 128 -41.83 -13.36 -39.60
C ALA A 128 -42.72 -14.45 -40.22
N THR A 129 -42.80 -15.64 -39.61
CA THR A 129 -43.63 -16.75 -40.10
C THR A 129 -45.05 -16.78 -39.53
N ASN A 130 -45.31 -16.19 -38.36
CA ASN A 130 -46.55 -16.42 -37.60
C ASN A 130 -47.48 -15.19 -37.42
N GLY A 131 -47.17 -14.03 -37.99
CA GLY A 131 -48.11 -12.88 -38.13
C GLY A 131 -48.65 -12.21 -36.85
N GLY A 132 -48.29 -12.67 -35.64
CA GLY A 132 -48.96 -12.27 -34.39
C GLY A 132 -48.32 -11.17 -33.55
N LEU A 133 -47.08 -10.74 -33.84
CA LEU A 133 -46.38 -9.68 -33.10
C LEU A 133 -45.63 -8.77 -34.06
N SER A 134 -45.72 -7.44 -33.88
CA SER A 134 -44.88 -6.53 -34.66
C SER A 134 -43.43 -6.72 -34.26
N LEU A 135 -42.58 -7.03 -35.25
CA LEU A 135 -41.14 -7.23 -35.07
C LEU A 135 -40.48 -6.07 -34.29
N ALA A 136 -40.95 -4.84 -34.53
CA ALA A 136 -40.51 -3.65 -33.82
C ALA A 136 -40.76 -3.71 -32.29
N GLY A 137 -41.89 -4.25 -31.85
CA GLY A 137 -42.22 -4.39 -30.43
C GLY A 137 -41.33 -5.43 -29.72
N ILE A 138 -41.04 -6.55 -30.41
CA ILE A 138 -40.12 -7.58 -29.90
C ILE A 138 -38.72 -7.00 -29.75
N ILE A 139 -38.23 -6.30 -30.78
CA ILE A 139 -36.89 -5.68 -30.78
C ILE A 139 -36.77 -4.62 -29.67
N ALA A 140 -37.76 -3.73 -29.53
CA ALA A 140 -37.74 -2.67 -28.52
C ALA A 140 -37.68 -3.25 -27.09
N ARG A 141 -38.49 -4.27 -26.80
CA ARG A 141 -38.49 -4.93 -25.49
C ARG A 141 -37.18 -5.68 -25.22
N ALA A 142 -36.64 -6.36 -26.24
CA ALA A 142 -35.35 -7.04 -26.14
C ALA A 142 -34.20 -6.06 -25.86
N ARG A 143 -34.12 -4.94 -26.59
CA ARG A 143 -33.10 -3.89 -26.36
C ARG A 143 -33.15 -3.36 -24.93
N LEU A 144 -34.34 -3.11 -24.41
CA LEU A 144 -34.52 -2.54 -23.08
C LEU A 144 -34.15 -3.53 -21.96
N GLU A 145 -34.52 -4.81 -22.09
CA GLU A 145 -34.11 -5.85 -21.13
C GLU A 145 -32.60 -6.13 -21.20
N ILE A 146 -32.02 -6.22 -22.40
CA ILE A 146 -30.58 -6.39 -22.59
C ILE A 146 -29.81 -5.21 -21.99
N GLY A 147 -30.25 -3.98 -22.23
CA GLY A 147 -29.65 -2.79 -21.63
C GLY A 147 -29.66 -2.82 -20.10
N ARG A 148 -30.77 -3.25 -19.48
CA ARG A 148 -30.85 -3.41 -18.01
C ARG A 148 -29.91 -4.49 -17.48
N VAL A 149 -29.82 -5.63 -18.17
CA VAL A 149 -28.90 -6.72 -17.80
C VAL A 149 -27.45 -6.25 -17.91
N LEU A 150 -27.09 -5.56 -18.99
CA LEU A 150 -25.74 -5.00 -19.20
C LEU A 150 -25.38 -3.96 -18.15
N ALA A 151 -26.30 -3.07 -17.78
CA ALA A 151 -26.06 -2.07 -16.74
C ALA A 151 -25.81 -2.70 -15.37
N ARG A 152 -26.66 -3.66 -14.96
CA ARG A 152 -26.48 -4.41 -13.69
C ARG A 152 -25.18 -5.20 -13.68
N PHE A 153 -24.87 -5.83 -14.81
CA PHE A 153 -23.65 -6.59 -14.97
C PHE A 153 -22.42 -5.68 -14.86
N ARG A 154 -22.41 -4.53 -15.56
CA ARG A 154 -21.34 -3.53 -15.47
C ARG A 154 -21.12 -3.09 -14.03
N ALA A 155 -22.18 -2.75 -13.30
CA ALA A 155 -22.07 -2.35 -11.90
C ALA A 155 -21.54 -3.49 -11.00
N ALA A 156 -21.98 -4.73 -11.24
CA ALA A 156 -21.50 -5.90 -10.52
C ALA A 156 -20.00 -6.16 -10.78
N VAL A 157 -19.56 -6.06 -12.03
CA VAL A 157 -18.14 -6.17 -12.39
C VAL A 157 -17.34 -5.03 -11.81
N GLU A 158 -17.79 -3.80 -11.90
CA GLU A 158 -17.06 -2.66 -11.35
C GLU A 158 -16.83 -2.83 -9.85
N LYS A 159 -17.84 -3.28 -9.10
CA LYS A 159 -17.76 -3.58 -7.68
C LYS A 159 -16.86 -4.78 -7.36
N LEU A 160 -17.00 -5.88 -8.11
CA LEU A 160 -16.14 -7.06 -7.97
C LEU A 160 -14.69 -6.74 -8.31
N PHE A 161 -14.45 -5.97 -9.37
CA PHE A 161 -13.14 -5.60 -9.86
C PHE A 161 -12.44 -4.63 -8.92
N THR A 162 -13.12 -3.59 -8.42
CA THR A 162 -12.53 -2.71 -7.39
C THR A 162 -12.27 -3.47 -6.10
N GLY A 163 -13.17 -4.36 -5.68
CA GLY A 163 -12.96 -5.20 -4.49
C GLY A 163 -11.77 -6.17 -4.64
N LEU A 164 -11.72 -6.88 -5.76
CA LEU A 164 -10.68 -7.86 -6.08
C LEU A 164 -9.34 -7.17 -6.30
N LEU A 165 -9.28 -6.08 -7.08
CA LEU A 165 -8.05 -5.30 -7.24
C LEU A 165 -7.56 -4.82 -5.88
N ARG A 166 -8.43 -4.26 -5.02
CA ARG A 166 -8.01 -3.85 -3.67
C ARG A 166 -7.47 -5.00 -2.84
N GLN A 167 -8.01 -6.21 -2.96
CA GLN A 167 -7.48 -7.38 -2.24
C GLN A 167 -6.16 -7.89 -2.84
N VAL A 168 -6.06 -7.91 -4.16
CA VAL A 168 -4.93 -8.48 -4.91
C VAL A 168 -3.74 -7.51 -4.91
N THR A 169 -3.95 -6.20 -4.90
CA THR A 169 -2.86 -5.21 -4.82
C THR A 169 -2.41 -4.91 -3.39
N ARG A 170 -3.13 -5.39 -2.36
CA ARG A 170 -2.69 -5.20 -0.98
C ARG A 170 -1.41 -6.00 -0.71
N PRO A 171 -0.36 -5.39 -0.13
CA PRO A 171 0.81 -6.15 0.28
C PRO A 171 0.43 -7.24 1.29
N PRO A 172 1.14 -8.39 1.30
CA PRO A 172 0.97 -9.41 2.33
C PRO A 172 1.00 -8.82 3.74
N ALA A 173 0.21 -9.37 4.67
CA ALA A 173 0.11 -8.86 6.03
C ALA A 173 1.48 -8.73 6.74
N ARG A 174 2.39 -9.68 6.51
CA ARG A 174 3.76 -9.64 7.05
C ARG A 174 4.55 -8.42 6.57
N LEU A 175 4.44 -8.07 5.28
CA LEU A 175 5.10 -6.90 4.71
C LEU A 175 4.48 -5.59 5.19
N ARG A 176 3.14 -5.54 5.32
CA ARG A 176 2.47 -4.38 5.91
C ARG A 176 2.95 -4.13 7.35
N LYS A 177 3.05 -5.20 8.15
CA LYS A 177 3.62 -5.12 9.50
C LYS A 177 5.06 -4.63 9.48
N ALA A 178 5.93 -5.22 8.67
CA ALA A 178 7.34 -4.82 8.60
C ALA A 178 7.51 -3.34 8.18
N ARG A 179 6.71 -2.85 7.23
CA ARG A 179 6.70 -1.44 6.82
C ARG A 179 6.19 -0.51 7.90
N PHE A 180 5.16 -0.93 8.62
CA PHE A 180 4.66 -0.19 9.76
C PHE A 180 5.76 -0.03 10.82
N GLU A 181 6.40 -1.13 11.21
CA GLU A 181 7.51 -1.13 12.18
C GLU A 181 8.68 -0.24 11.68
N ALA A 182 9.10 -0.37 10.43
CA ALA A 182 10.17 0.46 9.87
C ALA A 182 9.85 1.97 9.90
N ARG A 183 8.58 2.35 9.67
CA ARG A 183 8.12 3.74 9.78
C ARG A 183 8.10 4.20 11.23
N VAL A 184 7.63 3.35 12.15
CA VAL A 184 7.63 3.64 13.59
C VAL A 184 9.06 3.93 14.06
N GLU A 185 10.02 3.06 13.74
CA GLU A 185 11.42 3.27 14.14
C GLU A 185 12.02 4.53 13.51
N ALA A 186 11.68 4.84 12.25
CA ALA A 186 12.14 6.06 11.59
C ALA A 186 11.56 7.33 12.23
N VAL A 187 10.26 7.36 12.56
CA VAL A 187 9.62 8.49 13.25
C VAL A 187 10.17 8.64 14.66
N ALA A 188 10.33 7.54 15.41
CA ALA A 188 10.87 7.56 16.77
C ALA A 188 12.31 8.09 16.80
N ALA A 189 13.14 7.66 15.85
CA ALA A 189 14.49 8.18 15.70
C ALA A 189 14.50 9.69 15.39
N GLN A 190 13.64 10.16 14.49
CA GLN A 190 13.52 11.59 14.17
C GLN A 190 13.03 12.41 15.37
N ALA A 191 12.10 11.88 16.16
CA ALA A 191 11.61 12.51 17.38
C ALA A 191 12.76 12.69 18.38
N HIS A 192 13.57 11.65 18.58
CA HIS A 192 14.77 11.71 19.41
C HIS A 192 15.78 12.74 18.92
N ASP A 193 16.09 12.73 17.61
CA ASP A 193 17.06 13.64 17.01
C ASP A 193 16.64 15.10 17.14
N ARG A 194 15.35 15.40 17.01
CA ARG A 194 14.81 16.74 17.22
C ARG A 194 14.85 17.16 18.69
N TRP A 195 14.53 16.26 19.61
CA TRP A 195 14.64 16.54 21.04
C TRP A 195 16.09 16.88 21.43
N ARG A 196 17.08 16.10 20.97
CA ARG A 196 18.49 16.41 21.24
C ARG A 196 18.96 17.66 20.51
N ALA A 197 18.41 18.02 19.34
CA ALA A 197 18.84 19.21 18.58
C ALA A 197 18.82 20.50 19.42
N GLY A 198 17.84 20.67 20.31
CA GLY A 198 17.77 21.82 21.23
C GLY A 198 18.86 21.84 22.32
N ARG A 199 19.64 20.77 22.45
CA ARG A 199 20.76 20.61 23.39
C ARG A 199 22.13 20.67 22.72
N ARG A 200 22.19 20.94 21.41
CA ARG A 200 23.45 20.92 20.66
C ARG A 200 24.38 22.06 21.11
N LEU A 201 25.63 21.71 21.40
CA LEU A 201 26.69 22.62 21.80
C LEU A 201 27.45 23.17 20.57
N PRO A 202 28.20 24.28 20.72
CA PRO A 202 28.96 24.87 19.61
C PRO A 202 30.00 23.94 18.98
N ASP A 203 30.52 22.98 19.74
CA ASP A 203 31.47 21.96 19.27
C ASP A 203 30.81 20.80 18.50
N GLY A 204 29.48 20.84 18.35
CA GLY A 204 28.70 19.83 17.66
C GLY A 204 28.26 18.65 18.52
N THR A 205 28.70 18.59 19.78
CA THR A 205 28.21 17.62 20.77
C THR A 205 26.88 18.07 21.38
N TYR A 206 26.37 17.37 22.39
CA TYR A 206 25.12 17.71 23.07
C TYR A 206 25.36 17.87 24.56
N ASP A 207 24.66 18.81 25.19
CA ASP A 207 24.63 18.96 26.64
C ASP A 207 24.21 17.62 27.29
N PRO A 208 25.12 16.95 28.03
CA PRO A 208 24.90 15.60 28.54
C PRO A 208 23.63 15.47 29.36
N ARG A 209 22.94 14.34 29.20
CA ARG A 209 21.76 13.99 30.00
C ARG A 209 21.90 12.57 30.52
N PRO A 210 22.77 12.33 31.52
CA PRO A 210 22.90 11.01 32.12
C PRO A 210 21.58 10.61 32.79
N LYS A 211 21.18 9.37 32.54
CA LYS A 211 19.98 8.72 33.06
C LYS A 211 20.29 7.29 33.43
N ARG A 212 19.65 6.80 34.50
CA ARG A 212 19.69 5.37 34.84
C ARG A 212 18.80 4.58 33.89
N THR A 213 19.23 3.39 33.50
CA THR A 213 18.43 2.40 32.77
C THR A 213 18.25 1.14 33.60
N THR A 214 17.14 0.44 33.36
CA THR A 214 16.84 -0.87 33.93
C THR A 214 17.03 -2.01 32.92
N ASP A 215 17.40 -1.69 31.67
CA ASP A 215 17.65 -2.65 30.59
C ASP A 215 18.88 -3.51 30.88
N GLN A 216 18.63 -4.74 31.32
CA GLN A 216 19.68 -5.68 31.71
C GLN A 216 20.58 -6.10 30.54
N ALA A 217 20.06 -6.12 29.31
CA ALA A 217 20.88 -6.44 28.14
C ALA A 217 21.85 -5.29 27.84
N TRP A 218 21.36 -4.05 27.90
CA TRP A 218 22.19 -2.87 27.72
C TRP A 218 23.26 -2.73 28.83
N ILE A 219 22.87 -2.93 30.09
CA ILE A 219 23.79 -2.89 31.26
C ILE A 219 24.92 -3.90 31.10
N ARG A 220 24.60 -5.16 30.73
CA ARG A 220 25.63 -6.18 30.50
C ARG A 220 26.58 -5.82 29.37
N ALA A 221 26.07 -5.20 28.30
CA ALA A 221 26.88 -4.82 27.15
C ALA A 221 27.80 -3.62 27.42
N HIS A 222 27.40 -2.68 28.28
CA HIS A 222 28.14 -1.43 28.52
C HIS A 222 28.83 -1.35 29.88
N GLY A 223 28.57 -2.29 30.80
CA GLY A 223 29.17 -2.33 32.13
C GLY A 223 28.71 -1.20 33.07
N THR A 224 27.60 -0.52 32.75
CA THR A 224 27.05 0.58 33.55
C THR A 224 25.53 0.62 33.45
N ASP A 225 24.86 1.16 34.47
CA ASP A 225 23.43 1.47 34.46
C ASP A 225 23.13 2.90 34.02
N GLN A 226 24.15 3.68 33.62
CA GLN A 226 24.01 5.07 33.20
C GLN A 226 24.15 5.19 31.68
N VAL A 227 23.19 5.85 31.05
CA VAL A 227 23.23 6.23 29.63
C VAL A 227 23.09 7.74 29.50
N ASP A 228 23.95 8.37 28.69
CA ASP A 228 23.73 9.75 28.26
C ASP A 228 22.76 9.77 27.09
N ILE A 229 21.48 9.99 27.38
CA ILE A 229 20.43 9.91 26.36
C ILE A 229 20.55 11.03 25.30
N ALA A 230 21.24 12.14 25.58
CA ALA A 230 21.42 13.23 24.62
C ALA A 230 22.51 12.90 23.59
N ASN A 231 23.58 12.24 24.02
CA ASN A 231 24.70 11.87 23.15
C ASN A 231 24.57 10.46 22.54
N THR A 232 23.63 9.64 22.99
CA THR A 232 23.31 8.33 22.39
C THR A 232 22.28 8.46 21.25
N LYS A 233 22.49 7.75 20.13
CA LYS A 233 21.52 7.68 19.03
C LYS A 233 20.32 6.83 19.46
N TYR A 234 19.14 7.15 18.94
CA TYR A 234 17.90 6.45 19.32
C TYR A 234 18.00 4.92 19.27
N ARG A 235 18.51 4.36 18.16
CA ARG A 235 18.66 2.90 17.97
C ARG A 235 19.64 2.23 18.95
N ASP A 236 20.52 3.04 19.56
CA ASP A 236 21.58 2.59 20.47
C ASP A 236 21.20 2.86 21.95
N LEU A 237 20.04 3.49 22.19
CA LEU A 237 19.48 3.66 23.54
C LEU A 237 19.05 2.30 24.11
N PRO A 238 19.06 2.13 25.43
CA PRO A 238 18.37 1.01 26.08
C PRO A 238 16.85 1.08 25.84
N ALA A 239 16.18 -0.07 25.93
CA ALA A 239 14.77 -0.22 25.55
C ALA A 239 13.81 0.68 26.35
N ASP A 240 14.08 0.89 27.64
CA ASP A 240 13.29 1.77 28.50
C ASP A 240 13.35 3.24 28.07
N TRP A 241 14.48 3.69 27.54
CA TRP A 241 14.63 5.05 27.00
C TRP A 241 14.17 5.19 25.54
N GLN A 242 13.93 4.09 24.81
CA GLN A 242 13.28 4.13 23.49
C GLN A 242 11.75 4.21 23.59
N GLN A 243 11.17 3.71 24.68
CA GLN A 243 9.74 3.39 24.80
C GLN A 243 8.81 4.57 24.45
N GLU A 244 9.03 5.75 25.01
CA GLU A 244 8.12 6.89 24.83
C GLU A 244 8.13 7.43 23.39
N ASN A 245 9.31 7.54 22.78
CA ASN A 245 9.45 7.95 21.38
C ASN A 245 8.78 6.92 20.45
N ARG A 246 8.99 5.62 20.73
CA ARG A 246 8.38 4.55 19.95
C ARG A 246 6.86 4.52 20.08
N ALA A 247 6.33 4.70 21.28
CA ALA A 247 4.88 4.73 21.51
C ALA A 247 4.22 5.91 20.79
N SER A 248 4.79 7.10 20.89
CA SER A 248 4.30 8.29 20.19
C SER A 248 4.39 8.13 18.66
N ALA A 249 5.46 7.49 18.16
CA ALA A 249 5.60 7.16 16.75
C ALA A 249 4.54 6.15 16.26
N ILE A 250 4.14 5.17 17.07
CA ILE A 250 3.04 4.25 16.76
C ILE A 250 1.73 5.02 16.55
N ASP A 251 1.41 5.92 17.48
CA ASP A 251 0.19 6.74 17.41
C ASP A 251 0.19 7.62 16.15
N ALA A 252 1.32 8.28 15.86
CA ALA A 252 1.48 9.14 14.68
C ALA A 252 1.40 8.38 13.36
N VAL A 253 2.14 7.26 13.22
CA VAL A 253 2.14 6.46 11.98
C VAL A 253 0.75 5.85 11.76
N SER A 254 0.09 5.39 12.81
CA SER A 254 -1.29 4.87 12.72
C SER A 254 -2.27 5.96 12.28
N GLY A 255 -2.18 7.16 12.87
CA GLY A 255 -2.99 8.31 12.48
C GLY A 255 -2.77 8.69 11.01
N ALA A 256 -1.52 8.77 10.55
CA ALA A 256 -1.19 9.08 9.17
C ALA A 256 -1.70 8.02 8.18
N ILE A 257 -1.62 6.72 8.53
CA ILE A 257 -2.21 5.65 7.71
C ILE A 257 -3.73 5.81 7.61
N ARG A 258 -4.42 6.01 8.74
CA ARG A 258 -5.87 6.22 8.77
C ARG A 258 -6.28 7.40 7.90
N ALA A 259 -5.62 8.55 8.06
CA ALA A 259 -5.90 9.75 7.27
C ALA A 259 -5.80 9.47 5.76
N LYS A 260 -4.74 8.77 5.33
CA LYS A 260 -4.55 8.37 3.93
C LYS A 260 -5.61 7.38 3.45
N GLU A 261 -6.03 6.42 4.28
CA GLU A 261 -7.11 5.47 3.97
C GLU A 261 -8.47 6.17 3.79
N HIS A 262 -8.69 7.28 4.51
CA HIS A 262 -9.86 8.15 4.37
C HIS A 262 -9.73 9.18 3.24
N GLY A 263 -8.61 9.20 2.51
CA GLY A 263 -8.40 10.14 1.40
C GLY A 263 -8.10 11.57 1.83
N LEU A 264 -7.68 11.79 3.09
CA LEU A 264 -7.26 13.09 3.58
C LEU A 264 -5.86 13.44 3.08
N ASP A 265 -5.61 14.73 2.85
CA ASP A 265 -4.30 15.23 2.44
C ASP A 265 -3.37 15.39 3.65
N LEU A 266 -2.26 14.68 3.64
CA LEU A 266 -1.23 14.72 4.69
C LEU A 266 -0.41 16.02 4.72
N GLU A 267 -0.58 16.91 3.73
CA GLU A 267 -0.03 18.28 3.75
C GLU A 267 -0.94 19.29 4.45
N GLU A 268 -2.22 18.97 4.59
CA GLU A 268 -3.19 19.88 5.17
C GLU A 268 -2.94 20.02 6.68
N TYR A 269 -2.90 21.28 7.13
CA TYR A 269 -2.66 21.60 8.54
C TYR A 269 -3.62 20.86 9.48
N ASP A 270 -4.91 20.85 9.15
CA ASP A 270 -5.93 20.20 9.98
C ASP A 270 -5.77 18.68 10.04
N THR A 271 -5.29 18.04 8.96
CA THR A 271 -4.97 16.62 8.94
C THR A 271 -3.79 16.31 9.87
N VAL A 272 -2.70 17.05 9.76
CA VAL A 272 -1.52 16.90 10.62
C VAL A 272 -1.87 17.16 12.09
N ARG A 273 -2.68 18.19 12.34
CA ARG A 273 -3.17 18.54 13.68
C ARG A 273 -4.06 17.44 14.27
N GLY A 274 -4.89 16.79 13.47
CA GLY A 274 -5.65 15.62 13.88
C GLY A 274 -4.75 14.47 14.33
N ILE A 275 -3.68 14.19 13.59
CA ILE A 275 -2.68 13.17 13.97
C ILE A 275 -1.96 13.56 15.27
N ALA A 276 -1.61 14.83 15.45
CA ALA A 276 -0.97 15.32 16.68
C ALA A 276 -1.88 15.15 17.91
N LYS A 277 -3.20 15.34 17.75
CA LYS A 277 -4.19 15.04 18.81
C LYS A 277 -4.19 13.56 19.20
N ASP A 278 -4.06 12.65 18.24
CA ASP A 278 -3.97 11.21 18.51
C ASP A 278 -2.69 10.88 19.30
N VAL A 279 -1.54 11.44 18.90
CA VAL A 279 -0.26 11.30 19.63
C VAL A 279 -0.41 11.78 21.07
N ARG A 280 -1.01 12.95 21.24
CA ARG A 280 -1.25 13.55 22.56
C ARG A 280 -2.15 12.69 23.43
N ALA A 281 -3.24 12.18 22.88
CA ALA A 281 -4.16 11.31 23.61
C ALA A 281 -3.43 10.05 24.10
N GLY A 282 -2.67 9.40 23.22
CA GLY A 282 -1.86 8.24 23.58
C GLY A 282 -0.82 8.54 24.65
N TRP A 283 -0.13 9.69 24.56
CA TRP A 283 0.79 10.14 25.61
C TRP A 283 0.09 10.37 26.94
N TYR A 284 -1.08 11.03 26.94
CA TYR A 284 -1.83 11.33 28.16
C TYR A 284 -2.35 10.05 28.83
N ASP A 285 -2.79 9.06 28.06
CA ASP A 285 -3.23 7.78 28.61
C ASP A 285 -2.11 7.04 29.37
N ARG A 286 -0.87 7.17 28.90
CA ARG A 286 0.32 6.57 29.53
C ARG A 286 0.85 7.39 30.70
N ASN A 287 0.83 8.72 30.59
CA ASN A 287 1.61 9.62 31.44
C ASN A 287 0.76 10.54 32.32
N GLY A 288 -0.54 10.67 32.05
CA GLY A 288 -1.42 11.69 32.63
C GLY A 288 -1.57 11.64 34.16
N GLN A 289 -1.35 10.47 34.78
CA GLN A 289 -1.37 10.34 36.23
C GLN A 289 -0.28 11.19 36.91
N TRP A 290 0.92 11.20 36.36
CA TRP A 290 2.10 11.86 36.93
C TRP A 290 2.57 13.10 36.14
N ALA A 291 1.95 13.38 34.99
CA ALA A 291 2.23 14.55 34.18
C ALA A 291 2.12 15.86 34.99
N PRO A 292 3.00 16.85 34.76
CA PRO A 292 2.84 18.22 35.23
C PRO A 292 1.47 18.82 34.85
N LEU A 293 0.93 19.75 35.66
CA LEU A 293 -0.42 20.29 35.47
C LEU A 293 -0.61 21.01 34.13
N ASP A 294 0.40 21.74 33.67
CA ASP A 294 0.45 22.39 32.35
C ASP A 294 0.42 21.39 31.20
N GLN A 295 0.89 20.17 31.44
CA GLN A 295 0.80 19.03 30.52
C GLN A 295 -0.44 18.16 30.76
N LYS A 296 -1.47 18.61 31.50
CA LYS A 296 -2.77 17.91 31.59
C LYS A 296 -3.87 18.56 30.78
N TRP A 297 -3.58 19.67 30.12
CA TRP A 297 -4.58 20.42 29.38
C TRP A 297 -4.98 19.66 28.11
N PRO A 298 -6.25 19.80 27.65
CA PRO A 298 -6.65 19.37 26.32
C PRO A 298 -5.70 19.93 25.27
N PHE A 299 -5.47 19.18 24.18
CA PHE A 299 -4.48 19.53 23.15
C PHE A 299 -4.61 20.99 22.65
N ASP A 300 -5.84 21.45 22.41
CA ASP A 300 -6.12 22.78 21.89
C ASP A 300 -5.77 23.92 22.87
N LEU A 301 -5.59 23.59 24.15
CA LEU A 301 -5.26 24.53 25.21
C LEU A 301 -3.81 24.36 25.71
N LEU A 302 -3.03 23.45 25.13
CA LEU A 302 -1.62 23.29 25.49
C LEU A 302 -0.80 24.54 25.15
N PRO A 303 0.22 24.85 25.95
CA PRO A 303 1.26 25.79 25.54
C PRO A 303 1.87 25.37 24.20
N GLU A 304 2.22 26.36 23.37
CA GLU A 304 2.82 26.13 22.04
C GLU A 304 3.97 25.13 22.10
N VAL A 305 4.87 25.27 23.07
CA VAL A 305 6.06 24.41 23.22
C VAL A 305 5.71 22.95 23.53
N GLU A 306 4.60 22.69 24.22
CA GLU A 306 4.15 21.33 24.51
C GLU A 306 3.42 20.74 23.30
N ARG A 307 2.57 21.55 22.65
CA ARG A 307 1.86 21.15 21.42
C ARG A 307 2.83 20.83 20.28
N GLU A 308 3.86 21.65 20.10
CA GLU A 308 4.86 21.48 19.04
C GLU A 308 5.54 20.11 19.10
N LYS A 309 5.73 19.53 20.30
CA LYS A 309 6.31 18.17 20.43
C LYS A 309 5.46 17.12 19.73
N ASP A 310 4.15 17.16 19.91
CA ASP A 310 3.22 16.22 19.28
C ASP A 310 3.09 16.48 17.77
N GLU A 311 3.01 17.76 17.37
CA GLU A 311 2.88 18.15 15.96
C GLU A 311 4.12 17.78 15.14
N VAL A 312 5.30 17.91 15.72
CA VAL A 312 6.58 17.51 15.10
C VAL A 312 6.59 16.01 14.78
N ILE A 313 6.10 15.17 15.70
CA ILE A 313 6.02 13.72 15.49
C ILE A 313 4.98 13.41 14.40
N ALA A 314 3.83 14.09 14.43
CA ALA A 314 2.78 13.96 13.41
C ALA A 314 3.29 14.34 12.01
N ARG A 315 4.00 15.47 11.87
CA ARG A 315 4.64 15.91 10.62
C ARG A 315 5.63 14.88 10.09
N SER A 316 6.46 14.32 10.96
CA SER A 316 7.40 13.25 10.58
C SER A 316 6.71 12.01 10.01
N ALA A 317 5.60 11.59 10.62
CA ALA A 317 4.82 10.47 10.11
C ALA A 317 4.19 10.79 8.74
N ALA A 318 3.57 11.98 8.61
CA ALA A 318 2.98 12.45 7.37
C ALA A 318 4.00 12.48 6.21
N ASP A 319 5.18 13.06 6.45
CA ASP A 319 6.26 13.16 5.47
C ASP A 319 6.73 11.79 4.96
N LEU A 320 6.90 10.81 5.85
CA LEU A 320 7.32 9.46 5.49
C LEU A 320 6.28 8.72 4.65
N LEU A 321 4.98 8.99 4.84
CA LEU A 321 3.90 8.38 4.07
C LEU A 321 3.63 9.07 2.73
N ARG A 322 4.06 10.33 2.59
CA ARG A 322 4.01 11.10 1.33
C ARG A 322 5.13 10.71 0.38
N ARG A 323 6.34 10.48 0.90
CA ARG A 323 7.50 10.12 0.06
C ARG A 323 7.27 8.74 -0.58
N PRO A 324 7.41 8.61 -1.92
CA PRO A 324 7.48 7.30 -2.53
C PRO A 324 8.67 6.56 -1.91
N PHE A 325 8.41 5.38 -1.37
CA PHE A 325 9.36 4.55 -0.61
C PHE A 325 10.71 4.33 -1.32
N TRP A 326 10.72 4.46 -2.66
CA TRP A 326 11.89 4.30 -3.54
C TRP A 326 12.89 5.47 -3.55
N ARG A 327 12.56 6.67 -3.04
CA ARG A 327 13.59 7.72 -2.96
C ARG A 327 14.54 7.39 -1.80
N GLY A 328 15.55 6.58 -2.13
CA GLY A 328 16.65 6.23 -1.25
C GLY A 328 17.14 7.46 -0.50
N ARG A 329 17.37 7.29 0.79
CA ARG A 329 18.13 8.25 1.59
C ARG A 329 19.40 8.53 0.81
N SER A 330 19.50 9.71 0.20
CA SER A 330 20.78 10.33 -0.08
C SER A 330 21.44 10.47 1.29
N VAL A 331 22.22 9.46 1.66
CA VAL A 331 23.14 9.56 2.79
C VAL A 331 24.02 10.73 2.40
N GLY A 332 23.81 11.87 3.07
CA GLY A 332 24.70 13.00 2.98
C GLY A 332 26.06 12.54 3.49
N LEU A 333 26.89 12.07 2.56
CA LEU A 333 28.33 12.02 2.72
C LEU A 333 28.80 13.44 2.39
N SER A 334 28.71 14.30 3.39
CA SER A 334 29.45 15.54 3.51
C SER A 334 30.13 15.52 4.87
#